data_AF-A0A415FD66-F1
#
_entry.id   AF-A0A415FD66-F1
#
_cell.length_a   1.000
_cell.length_b   1.000
_cell.length_c   1.000
_cell.angle_alpha   90.00
_cell.angle_beta   90.00
_cell.angle_gamma   90.00
#
_symmetry.space_group_name_H-M   'P 1'
#
loop_
_entity.id
_entity.type
_entity.pdbx_description
1 polymer ?
#
loop_
_entity_poly.entity_id
_entity_poly.type
_entity_poly.pdbx_seq_one_letter_code
_entity_poly.pdbx_strand_id
1 'polypeptide(L)'
;MYKIAWCPLCEQGWVVIVKDKHTSQLYAYCTECETEWNDPAKGIKEESCLPFGAFGQFVPPTFEEISKSDWYKYIKESDNEQQTD
;
A
#
# COMPACT_ATOMS: atom_id res chain seq x y z
N MET A 1 -1.97 -8.81 -3.99
CA MET A 1 -1.47 -7.47 -3.57
C MET A 1 -1.28 -7.48 -2.07
N TYR A 2 -0.29 -6.76 -1.55
CA TYR A 2 0.07 -6.82 -0.12
C TYR A 2 -0.83 -5.87 0.69
N LYS A 3 -1.83 -6.41 1.38
CA LYS A 3 -2.82 -5.64 2.16
C LYS A 3 -2.24 -5.20 3.51
N ILE A 4 -2.48 -3.95 3.89
CA ILE A 4 -1.99 -3.39 5.17
C ILE A 4 -3.11 -2.81 6.04
N ALA A 5 -4.23 -2.38 5.46
CA ALA A 5 -5.37 -1.84 6.22
C ALA A 5 -6.66 -1.89 5.39
N TRP A 6 -7.81 -1.88 6.08
CA TRP A 6 -9.08 -1.51 5.43
C TRP A 6 -9.12 0.02 5.34
N CYS A 7 -9.58 0.58 4.23
CA CYS A 7 -9.53 2.01 4.00
C CYS A 7 -10.46 2.74 5.00
N PRO A 8 -9.93 3.65 5.84
CA PRO A 8 -10.74 4.37 6.81
C PRO A 8 -11.55 5.52 6.19
N LEU A 9 -11.28 5.88 4.92
CA LEU A 9 -11.93 7.01 4.25
C LEU A 9 -13.18 6.59 3.50
N CYS A 10 -13.06 5.60 2.62
CA CYS A 10 -14.18 5.14 1.81
C CYS A 10 -14.91 3.94 2.41
N GLU A 11 -14.28 3.26 3.38
CA GLU A 11 -14.77 2.03 4.01
C GLU A 11 -15.19 0.92 3.03
N GLN A 12 -14.69 0.95 1.79
CA GLN A 12 -15.08 0.05 0.70
C GLN A 12 -13.92 -0.78 0.16
N GLY A 13 -12.67 -0.33 0.35
CA GLY A 13 -11.50 -0.91 -0.28
C GLY A 13 -10.38 -1.28 0.68
N TRP A 14 -9.51 -2.18 0.23
CA TRP A 14 -8.25 -2.44 0.92
C TRP A 14 -7.21 -1.38 0.56
N VAL A 15 -6.39 -1.03 1.55
CA VAL A 15 -5.15 -0.30 1.35
C VAL A 15 -4.04 -1.32 1.16
N VAL A 16 -3.36 -1.21 0.03
CA VAL A 16 -2.31 -2.13 -0.44
C VAL A 16 -0.99 -1.40 -0.65
N ILE A 17 0.12 -2.13 -0.56
CA ILE A 17 1.45 -1.61 -0.92
C ILE A 17 1.60 -1.65 -2.44
N VAL A 18 1.92 -0.50 -3.03
CA VAL A 18 2.24 -0.32 -4.45
C VAL A 18 3.61 0.34 -4.59
N LYS A 19 4.18 0.32 -5.80
CA LYS A 19 5.47 0.94 -6.12
C LYS A 19 5.29 1.96 -7.23
N ASP A 20 5.70 3.20 -7.00
CA ASP A 20 5.72 4.23 -8.04
C ASP A 20 6.64 3.81 -9.18
N LYS A 21 6.14 3.88 -10.41
CA LYS A 21 6.81 3.36 -11.60
C LYS A 21 8.07 4.14 -11.97
N HIS A 22 8.17 5.40 -11.58
CA HIS A 22 9.24 6.30 -12.00
C HIS A 22 10.35 6.40 -10.96
N THR A 23 9.98 6.44 -9.69
CA THR A 23 10.88 6.64 -8.55
C THR A 23 11.24 5.34 -7.83
N SER A 24 10.48 4.25 -8.10
CA SER A 24 10.55 2.99 -7.36
C SER A 24 10.24 3.12 -5.86
N GLN A 25 9.64 4.23 -5.44
CA GLN A 25 9.22 4.44 -4.05
C GLN A 25 7.99 3.58 -3.73
N LEU A 26 8.02 2.89 -2.58
CA LEU A 26 6.84 2.22 -2.05
C LEU A 26 5.89 3.22 -1.39
N TYR A 27 4.59 3.03 -1.63
CA TYR A 27 3.53 3.78 -0.98
C TYR A 27 2.28 2.92 -0.81
N ALA A 28 1.35 3.38 0.03
CA ALA A 28 0.08 2.73 0.25
C ALA A 28 -0.98 3.35 -0.65
N TYR A 29 -1.85 2.51 -1.21
CA TYR A 29 -2.90 2.93 -2.14
C TYR A 29 -4.20 2.21 -1.84
N CYS A 30 -5.32 2.95 -1.78
CA CYS A 30 -6.64 2.35 -1.65
C CYS A 30 -7.15 1.88 -3.02
N THR A 31 -7.62 0.62 -3.09
CA THR A 31 -8.11 0.04 -4.35
C THR A 31 -9.43 0.61 -4.88
N GLU A 32 -10.16 1.40 -4.09
CA GLU A 32 -11.48 1.93 -4.46
C GLU A 32 -11.50 3.45 -4.62
N CYS A 33 -10.99 4.19 -3.65
CA CYS A 33 -11.01 5.66 -3.67
C CYS A 33 -9.67 6.28 -4.05
N GLU A 34 -8.68 5.45 -4.40
CA GLU A 34 -7.37 5.86 -4.91
C GLU A 34 -6.60 6.79 -3.96
N THR A 35 -6.98 6.84 -2.67
CA THR A 35 -6.25 7.63 -1.68
C THR A 35 -4.90 6.99 -1.36
N GLU A 36 -3.92 7.84 -1.07
CA GLU A 36 -2.52 7.49 -0.96
C GLU A 36 -1.93 7.84 0.42
N TRP A 37 -0.98 7.03 0.87
CA TRP A 37 -0.17 7.28 2.07
C TRP A 37 1.29 6.91 1.79
N ASN A 38 2.25 7.76 2.17
CA ASN A 38 3.68 7.51 1.96
C ASN A 38 4.41 6.90 3.17
N ASP A 39 3.77 6.86 4.33
CA ASP A 39 4.40 6.43 5.57
C ASP A 39 3.41 5.65 6.46
N PRO A 40 3.46 4.31 6.42
CA PRO A 40 2.57 3.46 7.22
C PRO A 40 2.90 3.54 8.71
N ALA A 41 4.07 4.05 9.12
CA ALA A 41 4.41 4.23 10.53
C ALA A 41 3.58 5.34 11.20
N LYS A 42 3.07 6.31 10.42
CA LYS A 42 2.07 7.30 10.87
C LYS A 42 0.67 6.70 11.00
N GLY A 43 0.48 5.48 10.51
CA GLY A 43 -0.79 4.79 10.42
C GLY A 43 -1.54 5.13 9.14
N ILE A 44 -2.47 4.25 8.75
CA ILE A 44 -3.41 4.49 7.65
C ILE A 44 -4.65 5.15 8.24
N LYS A 45 -4.71 6.49 8.17
CA LYS A 45 -5.75 7.34 8.75
C LYS A 45 -6.03 8.56 7.87
N GLU A 46 -7.18 9.20 8.05
CA GLU A 46 -7.58 10.41 7.33
C GLU A 46 -6.56 11.54 7.45
N GLU A 47 -6.00 11.80 8.64
CA GLU A 47 -5.09 12.93 8.89
C GLU A 47 -3.70 12.74 8.26
N SER A 48 -3.41 11.53 7.79
CA SER A 48 -2.14 11.13 7.20
C SER A 48 -2.21 10.89 5.70
N CYS A 49 -3.39 11.04 5.09
CA CYS A 49 -3.54 10.86 3.66
C CYS A 49 -2.85 11.98 2.88
N LEU A 50 -2.45 11.67 1.66
CA LEU A 50 -1.84 12.63 0.75
C LEU A 50 -2.91 13.33 -0.09
N PRO A 51 -2.57 14.49 -0.70
CA PRO A 51 -3.37 15.05 -1.78
C PRO A 51 -3.60 14.03 -2.89
N PHE A 52 -4.74 14.12 -3.58
CA PHE A 52 -5.05 13.24 -4.69
C PHE A 52 -3.97 13.27 -5.78
N GLY A 53 -3.49 12.09 -6.19
CA GLY A 53 -2.43 11.96 -7.19
C GLY A 53 -1.07 12.50 -6.73
N ALA A 54 -0.73 12.35 -5.45
CA ALA A 54 0.60 12.69 -4.94
C ALA A 54 1.68 11.78 -5.55
N PHE A 55 1.30 10.53 -5.87
CA PHE A 55 2.05 9.63 -6.73
C PHE A 55 1.43 9.53 -8.12
N GLY A 56 2.23 9.08 -9.09
CA GLY A 56 1.81 8.93 -10.46
C GLY A 56 1.32 7.51 -10.77
N GLN A 57 1.86 6.92 -11.84
CA GLN A 57 1.57 5.53 -12.18
C GLN A 57 2.28 4.59 -11.21
N PHE A 58 1.60 3.54 -10.77
CA PHE A 58 2.22 2.47 -9.98
C PHE A 58 2.33 1.15 -10.74
N VAL A 59 3.18 0.29 -10.21
CA VAL A 59 3.27 -1.14 -10.52
C VAL A 59 3.18 -1.95 -9.23
N PRO A 60 2.75 -3.22 -9.28
CA PRO A 60 2.85 -4.11 -8.13
C PRO A 60 4.32 -4.28 -7.70
N PRO A 61 4.66 -4.11 -6.41
CA PRO A 61 5.98 -4.46 -5.90
C PRO A 61 6.15 -5.97 -5.86
N THR A 62 7.39 -6.43 -5.90
CA THR A 62 7.74 -7.84 -5.63
C THR A 62 7.84 -8.09 -4.12
N PHE A 63 7.73 -9.36 -3.72
CA PHE A 63 7.94 -9.75 -2.33
C PHE A 63 9.34 -9.39 -1.82
N GLU A 64 10.37 -9.58 -2.66
CA GLU A 64 11.75 -9.25 -2.32
C GLU A 64 11.95 -7.75 -2.03
N GLU A 65 11.30 -6.89 -2.81
CA GLU A 65 11.35 -5.44 -2.59
C GLU A 65 10.72 -5.05 -1.25
N ILE A 66 9.59 -5.67 -0.89
CA ILE A 66 8.92 -5.37 0.37
C ILE A 66 9.65 -5.98 1.55
N SER A 67 10.14 -7.22 1.45
CA SER A 67 10.83 -7.92 2.55
C SER A 67 12.14 -7.25 2.95
N LYS A 68 12.78 -6.52 2.03
CA LYS A 68 13.97 -5.67 2.28
C LYS A 68 13.63 -4.27 2.80
N SER A 69 12.35 -3.91 2.89
CA SER A 69 11.89 -2.59 3.30
C SER A 69 11.24 -2.60 4.68
N ASP A 70 11.13 -1.44 5.30
CA ASP A 70 10.38 -1.27 6.56
C ASP A 70 8.88 -1.53 6.42
N TRP A 71 8.36 -1.73 5.20
CA TRP A 71 6.94 -1.94 4.93
C TRP A 71 6.47 -3.36 5.25
N TYR A 72 7.36 -4.36 5.24
CA TYR A 72 7.01 -5.78 5.42
C TYR A 72 6.19 -6.04 6.69
N LYS A 73 6.54 -5.38 7.79
CA LYS A 73 5.88 -5.54 9.10
C LYS A 73 4.43 -5.03 9.16
N TYR A 74 3.97 -4.30 8.15
CA TYR A 74 2.59 -3.78 8.09
C TYR A 74 1.66 -4.67 7.28
N ILE A 75 2.17 -5.72 6.61
CA ILE A 75 1.35 -6.68 5.87
C ILE A 75 0.48 -7.44 6.88
N LYS A 76 -0.82 -7.51 6.61
CA LYS A 76 -1.76 -8.32 7.40
C LYS A 76 -1.67 -9.78 6.98
N GLU A 77 -1.54 -10.68 7.95
CA GLU A 77 -1.24 -12.13 7.78
C GLU A 77 -2.28 -12.94 6.98
N SER A 78 -3.42 -12.36 6.59
CA SER A 78 -4.51 -13.07 5.91
C SER A 78 -4.32 -13.30 4.40
N ASP A 79 -3.17 -12.96 3.81
CA ASP A 79 -2.87 -13.21 2.38
C ASP A 79 -1.52 -13.94 2.14
N ASN A 80 -1.01 -14.67 3.14
CA ASN A 80 0.16 -15.55 2.93
C ASN A 80 -0.20 -16.88 2.25
N GLU A 81 -1.46 -17.10 1.90
CA GLU A 81 -1.87 -18.22 1.05
C GLU A 81 -1.91 -17.78 -0.42
N GLN A 82 -1.05 -18.42 -1.21
CA GLN A 82 -1.01 -18.48 -2.68
C GLN A 82 -0.11 -17.45 -3.39
N GLN A 83 1.20 -17.71 -3.33
CA GLN A 83 2.09 -17.59 -4.49
C GLN A 83 2.84 -18.92 -4.68
N THR A 84 2.10 -19.97 -5.04
CA THR A 84 2.63 -21.15 -5.72
C THR A 84 1.61 -21.54 -6.79
N ASP A 85 1.84 -21.05 -8.00
CA ASP A 85 1.88 -21.82 -9.27
C ASP A 85 2.16 -20.87 -10.44
#